data_AF-A0A0P0XI83-F1
#
_entry.id   AF-A0A0P0XI83-F1
#
_cell.length_a   1.000
_cell.length_b   1.000
_cell.length_c   1.000
_cell.angle_alpha   90.00
_cell.angle_beta   90.00
_cell.angle_gamma   90.00
#
_symmetry.space_group_name_H-M   'P 1'
#
loop_
_entity.id
_entity.type
_entity.pdbx_description
1 polymer ?
#
loop_
_entity_poly.entity_id
_entity_poly.type
_entity_poly.pdbx_seq_one_letter_code
_entity_poly.pdbx_strand_id
1 'polypeptide(L)'
;RRVEHVDHARKSAEQAVKAIKAKEAGESVPEYDYLPYFYSRSFDLSWQFYGDNVGEDVLFGDNDPTAAKPKFGSYWIKDGKVVGVFLEGGSAEENQVIAKVARAQPPVADVEALKKEGLDFAAKV
;
A
#
# COMPACT_ATOMS: atom_id res chain seq x y z
N ARG A 1 13.15 -9.44 -4.00
CA ARG A 1 13.41 -9.09 -2.58
C ARG A 1 12.63 -10.08 -1.71
N ARG A 2 13.21 -10.58 -0.61
CA ARG A 2 12.50 -11.46 0.35
C ARG A 2 11.59 -10.61 1.25
N VAL A 3 10.41 -11.10 1.60
CA VAL A 3 9.46 -10.46 2.53
C VAL A 3 8.89 -11.46 3.53
N GLU A 4 8.37 -10.98 4.65
CA GLU A 4 7.79 -11.77 5.74
C GLU A 4 6.32 -11.36 5.98
N HIS A 5 5.54 -11.31 4.90
CA HIS A 5 4.15 -10.85 4.95
C HIS A 5 3.19 -12.03 4.89
N VAL A 6 2.19 -12.07 5.78
CA VAL A 6 1.16 -13.12 5.74
C VAL A 6 0.40 -13.14 4.41
N ASP A 7 0.20 -11.96 3.80
CA ASP A 7 -0.44 -11.82 2.50
C ASP A 7 0.44 -12.39 1.37
N HIS A 8 1.75 -12.17 1.41
CA HIS A 8 2.69 -12.84 0.50
C HIS A 8 2.61 -14.36 0.68
N ALA A 9 2.66 -14.88 1.91
CA ALA A 9 2.65 -16.33 2.16
C ALA A 9 1.44 -17.02 1.49
N ARG A 10 0.26 -16.40 1.56
CA ARG A 10 -0.96 -16.86 0.88
C ARG A 10 -0.79 -16.85 -0.65
N LYS A 11 -0.48 -15.67 -1.22
CA LYS A 11 -0.45 -15.46 -2.67
C LYS A 11 0.67 -16.22 -3.37
N SER A 12 1.84 -16.35 -2.74
CA SER A 12 2.97 -17.10 -3.31
C SER A 12 2.71 -18.60 -3.32
N ALA A 13 2.00 -19.13 -2.31
CA ALA A 13 1.61 -20.53 -2.28
C ALA A 13 0.61 -20.84 -3.42
N GLU A 14 -0.40 -19.99 -3.60
CA GLU A 14 -1.35 -20.12 -4.72
C GLU A 14 -0.67 -20.07 -6.09
N GLN A 15 0.25 -19.10 -6.28
CA GLN A 15 1.00 -18.96 -7.52
C GLN A 15 1.86 -20.19 -7.82
N ALA A 16 2.51 -20.76 -6.81
CA ALA A 16 3.31 -21.97 -6.96
C ALA A 16 2.45 -23.15 -7.43
N VAL A 17 1.27 -23.36 -6.82
CA VAL A 17 0.34 -24.43 -7.24
C VAL A 17 -0.15 -24.21 -8.68
N LYS A 18 -0.52 -22.97 -9.04
CA LYS A 18 -0.91 -22.63 -10.43
C LYS A 18 0.19 -23.00 -11.42
N ALA A 19 1.44 -22.62 -11.13
CA ALA A 19 2.59 -22.92 -11.99
C ALA A 19 2.84 -24.43 -12.12
N ILE A 20 2.74 -25.19 -11.02
CA ILE A 20 2.88 -26.66 -11.04
C ILE A 20 1.84 -27.29 -11.97
N LYS A 21 0.55 -26.93 -11.82
CA LYS A 21 -0.53 -27.51 -12.62
C LYS A 21 -0.50 -27.08 -14.09
N ALA A 22 -0.19 -25.83 -14.38
CA ALA A 22 -0.04 -25.36 -15.75
C ALA A 22 1.10 -26.08 -16.48
N LYS A 23 2.22 -26.36 -15.79
CA LYS A 23 3.32 -27.15 -16.35
C LYS A 23 2.90 -28.57 -16.74
N GLU A 24 2.04 -29.21 -15.95
CA GLU A 24 1.47 -30.52 -16.30
C GLU A 24 0.55 -30.46 -17.54
N ALA A 25 -0.18 -29.35 -17.70
CA ALA A 25 -1.10 -29.14 -18.82
C ALA A 25 -0.46 -28.55 -20.08
N GLY A 26 0.82 -28.15 -20.03
CA GLY A 26 1.49 -27.44 -21.13
C GLY A 26 1.02 -25.98 -21.30
N GLU A 27 0.45 -25.39 -20.25
CA GLU A 27 -0.04 -24.02 -20.22
C GLU A 27 0.98 -23.05 -19.59
N SER A 28 0.84 -21.75 -19.89
CA SER A 28 1.62 -20.69 -19.26
C SER A 28 0.88 -20.04 -18.10
N VAL A 29 1.61 -19.61 -17.06
CA VAL A 29 1.07 -18.78 -15.96
C VAL A 29 1.75 -17.41 -16.00
N PRO A 30 1.02 -16.31 -15.74
CA PRO A 30 1.63 -14.98 -15.59
C PRO A 30 2.70 -14.96 -14.49
N GLU A 31 3.64 -14.02 -14.60
CA GLU A 31 4.62 -13.78 -13.56
C GLU A 31 3.97 -13.31 -12.25
N TYR A 32 4.68 -13.54 -11.13
CA TYR A 32 4.18 -13.17 -9.81
C TYR A 32 4.32 -11.66 -9.56
N ASP A 33 3.24 -10.91 -9.76
CA ASP A 33 3.19 -9.46 -9.56
C ASP A 33 2.63 -9.07 -8.18
N TYR A 34 3.45 -9.26 -7.15
CA TYR A 34 3.10 -8.96 -5.78
C TYR A 34 3.32 -7.49 -5.42
N LEU A 35 2.24 -6.80 -5.02
CA LEU A 35 2.34 -5.53 -4.30
C LEU A 35 2.59 -5.81 -2.82
N PRO A 36 3.71 -5.34 -2.23
CA PRO A 36 3.94 -5.48 -0.80
C PRO A 36 2.77 -4.89 -0.02
N TYR A 37 2.20 -5.71 0.85
CA TYR A 37 1.15 -5.33 1.78
C TYR A 37 1.50 -5.84 3.16
N PHE A 38 1.49 -4.94 4.14
CA PHE A 38 1.67 -5.26 5.54
C PHE A 38 0.70 -4.46 6.39
N TYR A 39 0.34 -4.97 7.57
CA TYR A 39 -0.61 -4.34 8.47
C TYR A 39 -0.33 -4.77 9.90
N SER A 40 -0.80 -3.99 10.86
CA SER A 40 -0.85 -4.41 12.25
C SER A 40 -2.03 -3.76 12.97
N ARG A 41 -2.35 -4.33 14.14
CA ARG A 41 -3.35 -3.81 15.06
C ARG A 41 -2.84 -3.96 16.48
N SER A 42 -3.00 -2.91 17.27
CA SER A 42 -2.62 -2.89 18.68
C SER A 42 -3.46 -1.83 19.39
N PHE A 43 -4.01 -2.15 20.55
CA PHE A 43 -5.00 -1.31 21.22
C PHE A 43 -6.20 -1.04 20.30
N ASP A 44 -6.61 0.22 20.16
CA ASP A 44 -7.64 0.70 19.25
C ASP A 44 -7.08 1.17 17.88
N LEU A 45 -5.78 0.99 17.64
CA LEU A 45 -5.11 1.36 16.39
C LEU A 45 -5.15 0.23 15.35
N SER A 46 -5.25 0.60 14.08
CA SER A 46 -5.23 -0.31 12.94
C SER A 46 -4.70 0.39 11.69
N TRP A 47 -3.45 0.07 11.33
CA TRP A 47 -2.81 0.63 10.14
C TRP A 47 -2.56 -0.40 9.05
N GLN A 48 -2.44 0.11 7.82
CA GLN A 48 -2.04 -0.64 6.64
C GLN A 48 -0.94 0.10 5.89
N PHE A 49 -0.07 -0.68 5.24
CA PHE A 49 0.99 -0.19 4.38
C PHE A 49 1.01 -0.96 3.06
N TYR A 50 1.11 -0.22 1.95
CA TYR A 50 1.23 -0.76 0.60
C TYR A 50 2.45 -0.15 -0.12
N GLY A 51 3.15 -0.95 -0.92
CA GLY A 51 4.25 -0.49 -1.78
C GLY A 51 5.63 -0.55 -1.13
N ASP A 52 6.49 0.43 -1.40
CA ASP A 52 7.88 0.48 -0.91
C ASP A 52 8.14 1.78 -0.15
N ASN A 53 8.90 1.69 0.93
CA ASN A 53 9.16 2.80 1.85
C ASN A 53 10.50 3.48 1.55
N VAL A 54 10.70 3.84 0.29
CA VAL A 54 11.94 4.46 -0.22
C VAL A 54 11.68 5.86 -0.74
N GLY A 55 12.66 6.76 -0.59
CA GLY A 55 12.52 8.16 -0.98
C GLY A 55 12.08 9.05 0.19
N GLU A 56 11.48 10.19 -0.13
CA GLU A 56 11.03 11.18 0.85
C GLU A 56 9.59 10.88 1.28
N ASP A 57 9.31 11.02 2.58
CA ASP A 57 7.97 10.78 3.12
C ASP A 57 7.17 12.09 3.32
N VAL A 58 5.86 12.01 3.09
CA VAL A 58 4.93 13.15 3.21
C VAL A 58 3.77 12.75 4.08
N LEU A 59 3.81 13.18 5.34
CA LEU A 59 2.77 12.98 6.34
C LEU A 59 1.55 13.87 6.08
N PHE A 60 0.35 13.30 6.13
CA PHE A 60 -0.93 13.99 5.99
C PHE A 60 -1.94 13.54 7.06
N GLY A 61 -2.98 14.33 7.28
CA GLY A 61 -4.06 14.03 8.24
C GLY A 61 -3.72 14.42 9.69
N ASP A 62 -4.49 13.88 10.63
CA ASP A 62 -4.37 14.16 12.06
C ASP A 62 -3.55 13.08 12.77
N ASN A 63 -2.29 13.42 13.06
CA ASN A 63 -1.34 12.56 13.76
C ASN A 63 -1.17 12.93 15.25
N ASP A 64 -2.08 13.74 15.81
CA ASP A 64 -2.07 14.04 17.23
C ASP A 64 -2.43 12.76 18.03
N PRO A 65 -1.50 12.21 18.84
CA PRO A 65 -1.77 11.00 19.60
C PRO A 65 -2.82 11.20 20.71
N THR A 66 -3.20 12.44 21.00
CA THR A 66 -4.25 12.79 21.97
C THR A 66 -5.63 12.97 21.35
N ALA A 67 -5.73 12.96 20.01
CA ALA A 67 -7.01 13.02 19.31
C ALA A 67 -7.88 11.81 19.67
N ALA A 68 -9.20 12.00 19.71
CA ALA A 68 -10.13 10.92 20.06
C ALA A 68 -10.16 9.79 19.02
N LYS A 69 -9.82 10.09 17.76
CA LYS A 69 -9.75 9.16 16.62
C LYS A 69 -8.67 9.64 15.64
N PRO A 70 -7.37 9.43 15.95
CA PRO A 70 -6.30 9.84 15.06
C PRO A 70 -6.47 9.14 13.71
N LYS A 71 -6.36 9.90 12.62
CA LYS A 71 -6.39 9.39 11.25
C LYS A 71 -5.37 10.18 10.43
N PHE A 72 -4.28 9.51 10.14
CA PHE A 72 -3.17 10.07 9.38
C PHE A 72 -2.56 9.01 8.48
N GLY A 73 -1.86 9.48 7.45
CA GLY A 73 -1.12 8.61 6.57
C GLY A 73 0.18 9.25 6.13
N SER A 74 0.99 8.48 5.41
CA SER A 74 2.21 8.99 4.79
C SER A 74 2.37 8.41 3.41
N TYR A 75 2.78 9.25 2.46
CA TYR A 75 3.21 8.85 1.14
C TYR A 75 4.73 8.79 1.07
N TRP A 76 5.30 7.77 0.42
CA TRP A 76 6.71 7.76 0.03
C TRP A 76 6.84 8.16 -1.43
N ILE A 77 7.67 9.16 -1.70
CA ILE A 77 7.92 9.70 -3.04
C ILE A 77 9.34 9.38 -3.46
N LYS A 78 9.47 8.73 -4.62
CA LYS A 78 10.75 8.48 -5.27
C LYS A 78 10.62 8.77 -6.76
N ASP A 79 11.62 9.46 -7.31
CA ASP A 79 11.65 9.84 -8.73
C ASP A 79 10.37 10.57 -9.18
N GLY A 80 9.84 11.43 -8.30
CA GLY A 80 8.63 12.23 -8.54
C GLY A 80 7.32 11.45 -8.55
N LYS A 81 7.29 10.21 -8.03
CA LYS A 81 6.08 9.37 -7.97
C LYS A 81 5.85 8.80 -6.58
N VAL A 82 4.58 8.57 -6.25
CA VAL A 82 4.24 7.81 -5.04
C VAL A 82 4.64 6.35 -5.23
N VAL A 83 5.43 5.79 -4.34
CA VAL A 83 5.87 4.39 -4.38
C VAL A 83 5.41 3.58 -3.17
N GLY A 84 4.99 4.24 -2.10
CA GLY A 84 4.46 3.61 -0.91
C GLY A 84 3.43 4.48 -0.21
N VAL A 85 2.48 3.85 0.48
CA VAL A 85 1.43 4.54 1.23
C VAL A 85 1.17 3.82 2.55
N PHE A 86 1.15 4.59 3.63
CA PHE A 86 0.72 4.18 4.96
C PHE A 86 -0.59 4.89 5.32
N LEU A 87 -1.48 4.22 6.05
CA LEU A 87 -2.69 4.84 6.64
C LEU A 87 -3.05 4.17 7.96
N GLU A 88 -3.21 4.99 9.00
CA GLU A 88 -3.79 4.65 10.30
C GLU A 88 -5.27 5.07 10.33
N GLY A 89 -6.12 4.27 10.98
CA GLY A 89 -7.53 4.62 11.19
C GLY A 89 -8.39 4.62 9.92
N GLY A 90 -7.89 4.07 8.81
CA GLY A 90 -8.59 4.05 7.51
C GLY A 90 -9.79 3.10 7.46
N SER A 91 -10.87 3.51 6.78
CA SER A 91 -11.99 2.65 6.42
C SER A 91 -11.59 1.57 5.40
N ALA A 92 -12.46 0.60 5.14
CA ALA A 92 -12.18 -0.42 4.12
C ALA A 92 -12.00 0.22 2.72
N GLU A 93 -12.80 1.21 2.41
CA GLU A 93 -12.77 1.97 1.15
C GLU A 93 -11.47 2.79 1.05
N GLU A 94 -11.11 3.53 2.11
CA GLU A 94 -9.87 4.31 2.15
C GLU A 94 -8.63 3.40 1.98
N ASN A 95 -8.62 2.23 2.63
CA ASN A 95 -7.54 1.25 2.49
C ASN A 95 -7.43 0.69 1.06
N GLN A 96 -8.57 0.45 0.38
CA GLN A 96 -8.55 0.04 -1.02
C GLN A 96 -8.01 1.13 -1.94
N VAL A 97 -8.33 2.38 -1.65
CA VAL A 97 -7.87 3.53 -2.44
C VAL A 97 -6.35 3.69 -2.31
N ILE A 98 -5.78 3.64 -1.10
CA ILE A 98 -4.31 3.75 -0.95
C ILE A 98 -3.55 2.58 -1.58
N ALA A 99 -4.15 1.38 -1.63
CA ALA A 99 -3.57 0.24 -2.33
C ALA A 99 -3.50 0.47 -3.85
N LYS A 100 -4.52 1.12 -4.43
CA LYS A 100 -4.52 1.53 -5.84
C LYS A 100 -3.43 2.55 -6.12
N VAL A 101 -3.25 3.54 -5.24
CA VAL A 101 -2.17 4.53 -5.36
C VAL A 101 -0.80 3.86 -5.38
N ALA A 102 -0.52 2.98 -4.41
CA ALA A 102 0.76 2.26 -4.35
C ALA A 102 1.04 1.41 -5.60
N ARG A 103 -0.01 0.85 -6.21
CA ARG A 103 0.09 0.08 -7.46
C ARG A 103 0.31 0.98 -8.69
N ALA A 104 -0.45 2.07 -8.80
CA ALA A 104 -0.46 2.94 -9.97
C ALA A 104 0.79 3.84 -10.04
N GLN A 105 1.40 4.12 -8.88
CA GLN A 105 2.55 5.01 -8.74
C GLN A 105 2.37 6.36 -9.44
N PRO A 106 1.31 7.11 -9.10
CA PRO A 106 1.01 8.38 -9.75
C PRO A 106 2.14 9.39 -9.53
N PRO A 107 2.38 10.28 -10.52
CA PRO A 107 3.32 11.38 -10.36
C PRO A 107 2.82 12.38 -9.31
N VAL A 108 3.75 12.99 -8.60
CA VAL A 108 3.49 14.07 -7.64
C VAL A 108 3.96 15.38 -8.25
N ALA A 109 3.01 16.25 -8.61
CA ALA A 109 3.31 17.56 -9.17
C ALA A 109 3.65 18.61 -8.09
N ASP A 110 3.00 18.50 -6.92
CA ASP A 110 3.16 19.42 -5.80
C ASP A 110 3.03 18.66 -4.47
N VAL A 111 4.13 18.64 -3.70
CA VAL A 111 4.22 17.96 -2.41
C VAL A 111 3.35 18.65 -1.34
N GLU A 112 3.25 19.97 -1.38
CA GLU A 112 2.43 20.73 -0.42
C GLU A 112 0.93 20.50 -0.69
N ALA A 113 0.55 20.37 -1.96
CA ALA A 113 -0.81 19.96 -2.32
C ALA A 113 -1.08 18.52 -1.87
N LEU A 114 -0.16 17.58 -2.11
CA LEU A 114 -0.29 16.19 -1.68
C LEU A 114 -0.51 16.08 -0.16
N LYS A 115 0.25 16.84 0.62
CA LYS A 115 0.14 16.90 2.08
C LYS A 115 -1.23 17.36 2.55
N LYS A 116 -1.81 18.37 1.89
CA LYS A 116 -3.12 18.93 2.24
C LYS A 116 -4.27 18.02 1.80
N GLU A 117 -4.17 17.42 0.62
CA GLU A 117 -5.21 16.57 0.06
C GLU A 117 -5.24 15.19 0.70
N GLY A 118 -4.09 14.58 1.02
CA GLY A 118 -4.02 13.28 1.68
C GLY A 118 -4.82 12.19 0.96
N LEU A 119 -5.97 11.78 1.53
CA LEU A 119 -6.87 10.80 0.94
C LEU A 119 -7.67 11.33 -0.26
N ASP A 120 -7.90 12.64 -0.36
CA ASP A 120 -8.57 13.25 -1.51
C ASP A 120 -7.71 13.14 -2.77
N PHE A 121 -6.38 13.20 -2.62
CA PHE A 121 -5.46 12.87 -3.71
C PHE A 121 -5.63 11.41 -4.15
N ALA A 122 -5.69 10.51 -3.17
CA ALA A 122 -5.80 9.07 -3.40
C ALA A 122 -7.08 8.72 -4.19
N ALA A 123 -8.19 9.40 -3.89
CA ALA A 123 -9.48 9.18 -4.55
C ALA A 123 -9.52 9.61 -6.04
N LYS A 124 -8.53 10.39 -6.51
CA LYS A 124 -8.42 10.86 -7.90
C LYS A 124 -7.61 9.92 -8.79
N VAL A 125 -6.97 8.89 -8.20
CA VAL A 125 -6.11 7.90 -8.89
C VAL A 125 -6.93 6.70 -9.34
#